data_AF-A0A3C0X2Q4-F1
#
_entry.id   AF-A0A3C0X2Q4-F1
#
_cell.length_a   1.000
_cell.length_b   1.000
_cell.length_c   1.000
_cell.angle_alpha   90.00
_cell.angle_beta   90.00
_cell.angle_gamma   90.00
#
_symmetry.space_group_name_H-M   'P 1'
#
loop_
_entity.id
_entity.type
_entity.pdbx_description
1 polymer ?
#
loop_
_entity_poly.entity_id
_entity_poly.type
_entity_poly.pdbx_seq_one_letter_code
_entity_poly.pdbx_strand_id
1 'polypeptide(L)'
;MASLEQIKVTEISEVITVLAPTGRRMKITNRPFFGLSFCKEGKITYTHNGKRFVSDKDCAIFLPAGATYELYNNSGGAFPLVNFKCAEPFTDEFIIIPLQNNSDYIKDFEKLRELDFSRRELKALSVFYDILDRLLSEQLYTDSAIIPAVNYISENLYNPELDNEI
;
A
#
# COMPACT_ATOMS: atom_id res chain seq x y z
N MET A 1 12.27 10.05 3.69
CA MET A 1 11.07 9.47 3.04
C MET A 1 11.41 8.05 2.64
N ALA A 2 10.54 7.08 2.91
CA ALA A 2 10.72 5.73 2.38
C ALA A 2 10.54 5.78 0.86
N SER A 3 11.55 5.35 0.10
CA SER A 3 11.48 5.28 -1.35
C SER A 3 10.90 3.92 -1.73
N LEU A 4 9.61 3.89 -2.05
CA LEU A 4 8.94 2.68 -2.53
C LEU A 4 9.58 2.14 -3.83
N GLU A 5 10.28 3.00 -4.58
CA GLU A 5 11.03 2.68 -5.81
C GLU A 5 12.16 1.67 -5.56
N GLN A 6 12.62 1.54 -4.31
CA GLN A 6 13.68 0.62 -3.91
C GLN A 6 13.16 -0.75 -3.48
N ILE A 7 11.84 -0.96 -3.46
CA ILE A 7 11.24 -2.24 -3.07
C ILE A 7 11.64 -3.32 -4.08
N LYS A 8 12.38 -4.31 -3.57
CA LYS A 8 12.73 -5.53 -4.30
C LYS A 8 12.12 -6.70 -3.56
N VAL A 9 10.92 -7.10 -3.97
CA VAL A 9 10.19 -8.25 -3.41
C VAL A 9 10.95 -9.53 -3.72
N THR A 10 11.24 -10.31 -2.68
CA THR A 10 11.89 -11.62 -2.79
C THR A 10 10.92 -12.77 -2.60
N GLU A 11 9.80 -12.53 -1.92
CA GLU A 11 8.80 -13.55 -1.61
C GLU A 11 7.45 -12.90 -1.28
N ILE A 12 6.35 -13.44 -1.79
CA ILE A 12 5.01 -13.16 -1.28
C ILE A 12 4.64 -14.31 -0.35
N SER A 13 4.70 -14.06 0.96
CA SER A 13 4.56 -15.10 1.99
C SER A 13 3.10 -15.47 2.26
N GLU A 14 2.17 -14.53 2.16
CA GLU A 14 0.74 -14.80 2.39
C GLU A 14 -0.14 -13.73 1.72
N VAL A 15 -1.30 -14.14 1.20
CA VAL A 15 -2.32 -13.24 0.68
C VAL A 15 -3.65 -13.61 1.34
N ILE A 16 -4.15 -12.76 2.23
CA ILE A 16 -5.27 -13.07 3.10
C ILE A 16 -6.18 -11.86 3.32
N THR A 17 -7.47 -12.11 3.53
CA THR A 17 -8.39 -11.09 4.03
C THR A 17 -8.51 -11.25 5.55
N VAL A 18 -8.03 -10.27 6.32
CA VAL A 18 -8.18 -10.27 7.77
C VAL A 18 -9.57 -9.76 8.13
N LEU A 19 -10.37 -10.61 8.76
CA LEU A 19 -11.65 -10.22 9.34
C LEU A 19 -11.44 -9.69 10.77
N ALA A 20 -11.82 -8.44 10.97
CA ALA A 20 -11.55 -7.69 12.18
C ALA A 20 -12.87 -7.39 12.91
N PRO A 21 -13.16 -8.00 14.07
CA PRO A 21 -14.34 -7.63 14.85
C PRO A 21 -14.14 -6.26 15.51
N THR A 22 -15.22 -5.49 15.60
CA THR A 22 -15.27 -4.14 16.19
C THR A 22 -14.83 -4.14 17.65
N GLY A 23 -14.12 -3.09 18.06
CA GLY A 23 -13.71 -2.87 19.46
C GLY A 23 -12.51 -3.72 19.90
N ARG A 24 -12.03 -4.65 19.07
CA ARG A 24 -10.87 -5.49 19.42
C ARG A 24 -9.59 -4.66 19.44
N ARG A 25 -8.85 -4.77 20.54
CA ARG A 25 -7.48 -4.27 20.68
C ARG A 25 -6.51 -5.43 20.65
N MET A 26 -5.43 -5.31 19.90
CA MET A 26 -4.39 -6.34 19.82
C MET A 26 -3.02 -5.69 19.86
N LYS A 27 -2.05 -6.41 20.42
CA LYS A 27 -0.63 -6.09 20.31
C LYS A 27 0.02 -7.09 19.36
N ILE A 28 0.68 -6.59 18.32
CA ILE A 28 1.53 -7.37 17.43
C ILE A 28 2.97 -7.14 17.89
N THR A 29 3.73 -8.22 18.04
CA THR A 29 5.13 -8.18 18.49
C THR A 29 6.01 -8.78 17.42
N ASN A 30 7.08 -8.06 17.06
CA ASN A 30 8.09 -8.46 16.08
C ASN A 30 7.46 -9.06 14.80
N ARG A 31 6.70 -8.23 14.06
CA ARG A 31 5.99 -8.65 12.86
C ARG A 31 6.95 -9.32 11.86
N PRO A 32 6.72 -10.57 11.42
CA PRO A 32 7.73 -11.32 10.65
C PRO A 32 7.91 -10.85 9.20
N PHE A 33 6.91 -10.18 8.62
CA PHE A 33 6.89 -9.78 7.21
C PHE A 33 6.49 -8.32 7.06
N PHE A 34 6.86 -7.70 5.94
CA PHE A 34 6.17 -6.50 5.51
C PHE A 34 4.71 -6.85 5.20
N GLY A 35 3.81 -5.90 5.43
CA GLY A 35 2.42 -6.03 5.01
C GLY A 35 2.04 -4.89 4.09
N LEU A 36 1.32 -5.18 3.02
CA LEU A 36 0.54 -4.18 2.29
C LEU A 36 -0.93 -4.48 2.54
N SER A 37 -1.64 -3.56 3.17
CA SER A 37 -3.05 -3.75 3.50
C SER A 37 -3.93 -2.68 2.85
N PHE A 38 -5.09 -3.14 2.40
CA PHE A 38 -6.20 -2.33 1.93
C PHE A 38 -7.39 -2.53 2.87
N CYS A 39 -8.38 -1.64 2.78
CA CYS A 39 -9.61 -1.75 3.56
C CYS A 39 -10.81 -1.87 2.62
N LYS A 40 -11.50 -3.01 2.61
CA LYS A 40 -12.79 -3.14 1.90
C LYS A 40 -13.90 -2.40 2.65
N GLU A 41 -13.91 -2.56 3.96
CA GLU A 41 -14.84 -1.94 4.88
C GLU A 41 -14.22 -1.88 6.27
N GLY A 42 -14.65 -0.90 7.06
CA GLY A 42 -14.18 -0.72 8.42
C GLY A 42 -13.13 0.37 8.59
N LYS A 43 -12.49 0.34 9.76
CA LYS A 43 -11.41 1.23 10.14
C LYS A 43 -10.55 0.60 11.23
N ILE A 44 -9.24 0.68 11.09
CA ILE A 44 -8.27 0.27 12.11
C ILE A 44 -7.36 1.46 12.44
N THR A 45 -7.12 1.68 13.73
CA THR A 45 -6.07 2.60 14.20
C THR A 45 -4.89 1.77 14.69
N TYR A 46 -3.73 1.95 14.09
CA TYR A 46 -2.46 1.43 14.58
C TYR A 46 -1.76 2.47 15.45
N THR A 47 -1.12 2.02 16.51
CA THR A 47 -0.25 2.84 17.37
C THR A 47 1.15 2.23 17.37
N HIS A 48 2.11 2.96 16.83
CA HIS A 48 3.50 2.54 16.67
C HIS A 48 4.43 3.70 17.02
N ASN A 49 5.40 3.47 17.93
CA ASN A 49 6.33 4.49 18.43
C ASN A 49 5.65 5.80 18.89
N GLY A 50 4.50 5.67 19.58
CA GLY A 50 3.71 6.81 20.07
C GLY A 50 2.90 7.56 19.00
N LYS A 51 3.08 7.23 17.70
CA LYS A 51 2.32 7.79 16.58
C LYS A 51 1.09 6.94 16.28
N ARG A 52 0.06 7.57 15.72
CA ARG A 52 -1.19 6.91 15.30
C ARG A 52 -1.32 6.92 13.78
N PHE A 53 -1.66 5.78 13.22
CA PHE A 53 -1.86 5.56 11.79
C PHE A 53 -3.25 4.98 11.58
N VAL A 54 -4.00 5.51 10.61
CA VAL A 54 -5.38 5.09 10.35
C VAL A 54 -5.43 4.36 9.01
N SER A 55 -6.03 3.17 9.01
CA SER A 55 -6.42 2.44 7.81
C SER A 55 -7.93 2.45 7.68
N ASP A 56 -8.41 2.94 6.54
CA ASP A 56 -9.80 2.93 6.10
C ASP A 56 -9.84 2.82 4.56
N LYS A 57 -11.04 2.89 3.96
CA LYS A 57 -11.25 2.65 2.52
C LYS A 57 -10.52 3.64 1.60
N ASP A 58 -10.00 4.73 2.14
CA ASP A 58 -9.41 5.84 1.37
C ASP A 58 -7.88 5.79 1.36
N CYS A 59 -7.27 4.74 1.94
CA CYS A 59 -5.82 4.55 1.94
C CYS A 59 -5.37 3.08 1.82
N ALA A 60 -4.18 2.89 1.26
CA ALA A 60 -3.36 1.70 1.45
C ALA A 60 -2.37 1.96 2.59
N ILE A 61 -2.03 0.89 3.33
CA ILE A 61 -1.08 0.98 4.44
C ILE A 61 0.02 -0.07 4.31
N PHE A 62 1.28 0.36 4.39
CA PHE A 62 2.41 -0.54 4.59
C PHE A 62 2.67 -0.73 6.08
N LEU A 63 2.79 -2.00 6.47
CA LEU A 63 3.12 -2.46 7.80
C LEU A 63 4.61 -2.85 7.81
N PRO A 64 5.46 -2.21 8.63
CA PRO A 64 6.89 -2.51 8.68
C PRO A 64 7.17 -3.91 9.24
N ALA A 65 8.09 -4.64 8.61
CA ALA A 65 8.65 -5.87 9.18
C ALA A 65 9.47 -5.56 10.44
N GLY A 66 9.54 -6.50 11.38
CA GLY A 66 10.21 -6.35 12.67
C GLY A 66 9.47 -5.48 13.70
N ALA A 67 8.42 -4.76 13.30
CA ALA A 67 7.77 -3.81 14.17
C ALA A 67 6.91 -4.46 15.27
N THR A 68 6.81 -3.76 16.40
CA THR A 68 5.92 -4.08 17.51
C THR A 68 4.95 -2.92 17.69
N TYR A 69 3.65 -3.17 17.56
CA TYR A 69 2.64 -2.12 17.55
C TYR A 69 1.33 -2.61 18.16
N GLU A 70 0.48 -1.65 18.55
CA GLU A 70 -0.90 -1.92 18.92
C GLU A 70 -1.85 -1.58 17.77
N LEU A 71 -2.96 -2.30 17.67
CA LEU A 71 -4.05 -1.95 16.78
C LEU A 71 -5.38 -1.94 17.55
N TYR A 72 -6.27 -1.06 17.13
CA TYR A 72 -7.65 -0.98 17.59
C TYR A 72 -8.60 -0.98 16.40
N ASN A 73 -9.48 -1.97 16.36
CA ASN A 73 -10.49 -2.12 15.31
C ASN A 73 -11.67 -1.17 15.61
N ASN A 74 -11.69 0.00 14.98
CA ASN A 74 -12.65 1.06 15.29
C ASN A 74 -14.09 0.67 14.93
N SER A 75 -14.34 0.17 13.72
CA SER A 75 -15.69 -0.14 13.22
C SER A 75 -15.87 -1.59 12.74
N GLY A 76 -14.83 -2.43 12.90
CA GLY A 76 -14.81 -3.80 12.37
C GLY A 76 -14.85 -3.84 10.84
N GLY A 77 -14.51 -4.98 10.22
CA GLY A 77 -14.57 -5.11 8.76
C GLY A 77 -13.58 -6.10 8.16
N ALA A 78 -13.25 -5.89 6.89
CA ALA A 78 -12.45 -6.79 6.08
C ALA A 78 -11.25 -6.08 5.45
N PHE A 79 -10.04 -6.58 5.77
CA PHE A 79 -8.77 -5.95 5.43
C PHE A 79 -7.92 -6.91 4.62
N PRO A 80 -7.97 -6.82 3.28
CA PRO A 80 -6.99 -7.45 2.41
C PRO A 80 -5.57 -7.13 2.85
N LEU A 81 -4.73 -8.15 2.92
CA LEU A 81 -3.36 -8.08 3.39
C LEU A 81 -2.49 -8.99 2.53
N VAL A 82 -1.44 -8.41 1.94
CA VAL A 82 -0.35 -9.13 1.31
C VAL A 82 0.85 -9.07 2.26
N ASN A 83 1.28 -10.22 2.78
CA ASN A 83 2.51 -10.36 3.54
C ASN A 83 3.65 -10.72 2.58
N PHE A 84 4.76 -9.99 2.65
CA PHE A 84 5.87 -10.17 1.72
C PHE A 84 7.23 -9.87 2.37
N LYS A 85 8.28 -10.36 1.73
CA LYS A 85 9.68 -10.06 2.06
C LYS A 85 10.32 -9.23 0.97
N CYS A 86 11.28 -8.42 1.39
CA CYS A 86 12.14 -7.66 0.50
C CYS A 86 13.59 -8.07 0.69
N ALA A 87 14.41 -7.84 -0.35
CA ALA A 87 15.85 -8.05 -0.27
C ALA A 87 16.47 -7.16 0.83
N GLU A 88 15.98 -5.93 0.95
CA GLU A 88 16.40 -4.97 1.98
C GLU A 88 15.16 -4.34 2.64
N PRO A 89 15.20 -4.02 3.94
CA PRO A 89 14.15 -3.23 4.58
C PRO A 89 14.03 -1.84 3.96
N PHE A 90 12.81 -1.42 3.61
CA PHE A 90 12.57 -0.09 3.03
C PHE A 90 11.92 0.91 3.99
N THR A 91 11.41 0.44 5.14
CA THR A 91 10.80 1.28 6.17
C THR A 91 10.81 0.55 7.53
N ASP A 92 10.96 1.31 8.61
CA ASP A 92 10.72 0.88 9.99
C ASP A 92 9.40 1.47 10.54
N GLU A 93 8.78 2.42 9.84
CA GLU A 93 7.48 3.01 10.18
C GLU A 93 6.37 2.57 9.23
N PHE A 94 5.12 2.81 9.66
CA PHE A 94 3.95 2.64 8.82
C PHE A 94 3.94 3.72 7.72
N ILE A 95 3.63 3.32 6.48
CA ILE A 95 3.43 4.25 5.36
C ILE A 95 1.95 4.24 5.01
N ILE A 96 1.32 5.41 4.94
CA ILE A 96 -0.06 5.57 4.49
C ILE A 96 -0.02 6.22 3.11
N ILE A 97 -0.69 5.61 2.14
CA ILE A 97 -0.83 6.13 0.78
C ILE A 97 -2.32 6.39 0.56
N PRO A 98 -2.75 7.66 0.42
CA PRO A 98 -4.11 7.98 0.01
C PRO A 98 -4.42 7.37 -1.36
N LEU A 99 -5.63 6.84 -1.54
CA LEU A 99 -6.04 6.20 -2.79
C LEU A 99 -7.13 7.02 -3.45
N GLN A 100 -7.00 7.30 -4.75
CA GLN A 100 -8.09 7.85 -5.54
C GLN A 100 -9.21 6.82 -5.77
N ASN A 101 -8.84 5.57 -6.04
CA ASN A 101 -9.79 4.48 -6.29
C ASN A 101 -9.35 3.15 -5.66
N ASN A 102 -9.83 2.88 -4.46
CA ASN A 102 -9.57 1.61 -3.76
C ASN A 102 -10.11 0.37 -4.51
N SER A 103 -11.18 0.50 -5.29
CA SER A 103 -11.82 -0.66 -5.92
C SER A 103 -10.92 -1.43 -6.90
N ASP A 104 -9.99 -0.74 -7.56
CA ASP A 104 -9.06 -1.38 -8.49
C ASP A 104 -7.97 -2.17 -7.76
N TYR A 105 -7.49 -1.66 -6.61
CA TYR A 105 -6.58 -2.41 -5.74
C TYR A 105 -7.24 -3.65 -5.14
N ILE A 106 -8.53 -3.55 -4.77
CA ILE A 106 -9.29 -4.71 -4.32
C ILE A 106 -9.36 -5.76 -5.42
N LYS A 107 -9.65 -5.39 -6.67
CA LYS A 107 -9.68 -6.35 -7.80
C LYS A 107 -8.33 -7.03 -7.99
N ASP A 108 -7.23 -6.28 -7.94
CA ASP A 108 -5.89 -6.85 -8.14
C ASP A 108 -5.45 -7.74 -6.98
N PHE A 109 -5.83 -7.39 -5.74
CA PHE A 109 -5.68 -8.28 -4.59
C PHE A 109 -6.43 -9.60 -4.78
N GLU A 110 -7.68 -9.57 -5.25
CA GLU A 110 -8.46 -10.79 -5.49
C GLU A 110 -7.82 -11.66 -6.58
N LYS A 111 -7.35 -11.05 -7.69
CA LYS A 111 -6.57 -11.75 -8.72
C LYS A 111 -5.33 -12.41 -8.13
N LEU A 112 -4.60 -11.70 -7.27
CA LEU A 112 -3.42 -12.23 -6.60
C LEU A 112 -3.79 -13.40 -5.69
N ARG A 113 -4.87 -13.30 -4.90
CA ARG A 113 -5.33 -14.34 -3.98
C ARG A 113 -5.77 -15.63 -4.69
N GLU A 114 -6.26 -15.54 -5.92
CA GLU A 114 -6.72 -16.69 -6.72
C GLU A 114 -5.58 -17.46 -7.40
N LEU A 115 -4.35 -16.93 -7.39
CA LEU A 115 -3.21 -17.60 -8.03
C LEU A 115 -2.67 -18.75 -7.17
N ASP A 116 -2.39 -19.88 -7.82
CA ASP A 116 -1.59 -20.96 -7.24
C ASP A 116 -0.10 -20.58 -7.31
N PHE A 117 0.46 -20.13 -6.19
CA PHE A 117 1.82 -19.63 -6.11
C PHE A 117 2.86 -20.71 -6.40
N SER A 118 2.54 -22.00 -6.19
CA SER A 118 3.46 -23.10 -6.48
C SER A 118 3.78 -23.26 -7.97
N ARG A 119 2.92 -22.72 -8.84
CA ARG A 119 3.05 -22.80 -10.30
C ARG A 119 3.14 -21.45 -10.99
N ARG A 120 2.68 -20.39 -10.31
CA ARG A 120 2.48 -19.07 -10.91
C ARG A 120 3.17 -17.95 -10.14
N GLU A 121 4.24 -18.25 -9.42
CA GLU A 121 5.02 -17.27 -8.66
C GLU A 121 5.41 -16.04 -9.48
N LEU A 122 5.93 -16.21 -10.70
CA LEU A 122 6.28 -15.07 -11.57
C LEU A 122 5.06 -14.21 -11.91
N LYS A 123 3.87 -14.83 -12.09
CA LYS A 123 2.65 -14.07 -12.34
C LYS A 123 2.15 -13.37 -11.09
N ALA A 124 2.30 -13.99 -9.91
CA ALA A 124 1.97 -13.38 -8.63
C ALA A 124 2.86 -12.16 -8.38
N LEU A 125 4.18 -12.28 -8.61
CA LEU A 125 5.12 -11.16 -8.54
C LEU A 125 4.75 -10.07 -9.55
N SER A 126 4.45 -10.41 -10.80
CA SER A 126 3.98 -9.43 -11.80
C SER A 126 2.77 -8.65 -11.30
N VAL A 127 1.71 -9.33 -10.84
CA VAL A 127 0.51 -8.66 -10.33
C VAL A 127 0.82 -7.79 -9.11
N PHE A 128 1.69 -8.27 -8.22
CA PHE A 128 2.06 -7.52 -7.04
C PHE A 128 2.91 -6.28 -7.36
N TYR A 129 3.85 -6.37 -8.30
CA TYR A 129 4.59 -5.21 -8.79
C TYR A 129 3.68 -4.22 -9.52
N ASP A 130 2.68 -4.67 -10.27
CA ASP A 130 1.68 -3.78 -10.88
C ASP A 130 0.90 -2.98 -9.80
N ILE A 131 0.61 -3.60 -8.65
CA ILE A 131 0.01 -2.92 -7.49
C ILE A 131 0.96 -1.87 -6.91
N LEU A 132 2.24 -2.22 -6.71
CA LEU A 132 3.24 -1.32 -6.15
C LEU A 132 3.52 -0.12 -7.06
N ASP A 133 3.60 -0.35 -8.38
CA ASP A 133 3.79 0.70 -9.39
C ASP A 133 2.63 1.70 -9.42
N ARG A 134 1.39 1.21 -9.29
CA ARG A 134 0.22 2.08 -9.16
C ARG A 134 0.26 2.90 -7.86
N LEU A 135 0.65 2.30 -6.73
CA LEU A 135 0.79 3.01 -5.45
C LEU A 135 1.89 4.08 -5.49
N LEU A 136 2.97 3.84 -6.21
CA LEU A 136 4.00 4.84 -6.48
C LEU A 136 3.40 6.05 -7.21
N SER A 137 2.53 5.80 -8.18
CA SER A 137 1.84 6.87 -8.92
C SER A 137 0.89 7.68 -8.03
N GLU A 138 0.17 7.06 -7.09
CA GLU A 138 -0.70 7.77 -6.12
C GLU A 138 0.09 8.79 -5.26
N GLN A 139 1.34 8.48 -4.92
CA GLN A 139 2.21 9.40 -4.17
C GLN A 139 2.58 10.65 -4.98
N LEU A 140 2.75 10.52 -6.29
CA LEU A 140 3.02 11.67 -7.16
C LEU A 140 1.84 12.65 -7.20
N TYR A 141 0.60 12.14 -7.14
CA TYR A 141 -0.60 12.97 -7.09
C TYR A 141 -0.85 13.64 -5.73
N THR A 142 -0.11 13.26 -4.68
CA THR A 142 -0.25 13.88 -3.35
C THR A 142 0.81 14.94 -3.06
N ASP A 143 1.86 15.05 -3.86
CA ASP A 143 2.84 16.13 -3.75
C ASP A 143 2.33 17.41 -4.43
N SER A 144 1.61 18.23 -3.64
CA SER A 144 0.99 19.48 -4.09
C SER A 144 1.95 20.46 -4.78
N ALA A 145 3.26 20.33 -4.56
CA ALA A 145 4.25 21.20 -5.19
C ALA A 145 4.41 20.93 -6.69
N ILE A 146 4.19 19.69 -7.13
CA ILE A 146 4.39 19.27 -8.52
C ILE A 146 3.08 19.11 -9.30
N ILE A 147 1.93 19.01 -8.62
CA ILE A 147 0.61 18.95 -9.28
C ILE A 147 0.41 20.05 -10.34
N PRO A 148 0.77 21.33 -10.10
CA PRO A 148 0.63 22.37 -11.14
C PRO A 148 1.44 22.06 -12.39
N ALA A 149 2.66 21.56 -12.24
CA ALA A 149 3.53 21.20 -13.37
C ALA A 149 3.03 19.95 -14.10
N VAL A 150 2.57 18.94 -13.37
CA VAL A 150 1.97 17.72 -13.95
C VAL A 150 0.71 18.06 -14.75
N ASN A 151 -0.17 18.90 -14.21
CA ASN A 151 -1.37 19.37 -14.91
C ASN A 151 -1.01 20.14 -16.17
N TYR A 152 -0.04 21.06 -16.07
CA TYR A 152 0.42 21.85 -17.20
C TYR A 152 0.98 20.96 -18.33
N ILE A 153 1.80 19.97 -18.01
CA ILE A 153 2.34 19.01 -19.00
C ILE A 153 1.20 18.18 -19.63
N SER A 154 0.25 17.71 -18.83
CA SER A 154 -0.89 16.91 -19.32
C SER A 154 -1.79 17.70 -20.28
N GLU A 155 -2.08 18.96 -19.94
CA GLU A 155 -2.89 19.87 -20.77
C GLU A 155 -2.18 20.28 -22.07
N ASN A 156 -0.84 20.29 -22.07
CA ASN A 156 -0.03 20.72 -23.20
C ASN A 156 0.72 19.57 -23.91
N LEU A 157 0.36 18.30 -23.63
CA LEU A 157 1.09 17.12 -24.09
C LEU A 157 1.25 17.04 -25.62
N TYR A 158 0.31 17.64 -26.37
CA TYR A 158 0.31 17.67 -27.83
C TYR A 158 0.55 19.06 -28.41
N ASN A 159 1.00 20.03 -27.59
CA ASN A 159 1.33 21.35 -28.08
C ASN A 159 2.76 21.34 -28.63
N PRO A 160 2.96 21.44 -29.96
CA PRO A 160 4.30 21.42 -30.57
C PRO A 160 5.11 22.69 -30.28
N GLU A 161 4.47 23.75 -29.79
CA GLU A 161 5.09 25.02 -29.43
C GLU A 161 5.42 25.10 -27.93
N LEU A 162 5.33 24.00 -27.19
CA LEU A 162 5.68 23.97 -25.77
C LEU A 162 7.22 24.00 -25.62
N ASP A 163 7.73 25.11 -25.10
CA ASP A 163 9.14 25.26 -24.76
C ASP A 163 9.32 25.73 -23.30
N ASN A 164 10.58 25.85 -22.87
CA ASN A 164 10.94 26.31 -21.53
C ASN A 164 11.34 27.80 -21.52
N GLU A 165 11.05 28.54 -22.58
CA GLU A 165 11.37 29.97 -22.67
C GLU A 165 10.17 30.80 -22.20
N ILE A 166 10.37 31.59 -21.13
CA ILE A 166 9.35 32.52 -20.59
C ILE A 166 9.49 33.88 -21.28
#